data_AF-A0A1G3A8H3-F1
#
_entry.id   AF-A0A1G3A8H3-F1
#
_cell.length_a   1.000
_cell.length_b   1.000
_cell.length_c   1.000
_cell.angle_alpha   90.00
_cell.angle_beta   90.00
_cell.angle_gamma   90.00
#
_symmetry.space_group_name_H-M   'P 1'
#
loop_
_entity.id
_entity.type
_entity.pdbx_description
1 polymer ?
#
loop_
_entity_poly.entity_id
_entity_poly.type
_entity_poly.pdbx_seq_one_letter_code
_entity_poly.pdbx_strand_id
1 'polypeptide(L)'
;MTANTSTLLPARININQAPRTVLAGIPGMTSEILEEILSRREMDPAAAESYRRHETWILCDGLVTLDEMKNMMPFVTGGGNVYRAWVVGYFDQGGPTARIEVVLDATTSPARVILWRDLSHLGPGYPLETLGVGAPD
;
A
#
# COMPACT_ATOMS: atom_id res chain seq x y z
N MET A 1 18.98 17.12 6.82
CA MET A 1 18.09 16.41 7.76
C MET A 1 17.07 17.40 8.27
N THR A 2 15.81 17.31 7.85
CA THR A 2 14.69 18.07 8.42
C THR A 2 14.04 17.21 9.49
N ALA A 3 14.27 17.55 10.77
CA ALA A 3 13.58 16.92 11.87
C ALA A 3 12.19 17.55 12.01
N ASN A 4 11.14 16.76 11.81
CA ASN A 4 9.77 17.16 12.12
C ASN A 4 9.50 16.82 13.59
N THR A 5 9.13 17.82 14.40
CA THR A 5 8.85 17.68 15.84
C THR A 5 7.41 17.24 16.14
N SER A 6 6.57 17.03 15.11
CA SER A 6 5.21 16.53 15.26
C SER A 6 5.19 15.11 15.82
N THR A 7 4.36 14.87 16.83
CA THR A 7 4.08 13.54 17.39
C THR A 7 3.17 12.70 16.48
N LEU A 8 2.53 13.34 15.49
CA LEU A 8 1.74 12.69 14.45
C LEU A 8 2.50 12.83 13.12
N LEU A 9 2.90 11.70 12.54
CA LEU A 9 3.36 11.67 11.16
C LEU A 9 2.15 11.91 10.25
N PRO A 10 2.13 12.99 9.44
CA PRO A 10 1.09 13.17 8.44
C PRO A 10 1.05 11.93 7.53
N ALA A 11 -0.15 11.47 7.17
CA ALA A 11 -0.28 10.38 6.23
C ALA A 11 0.31 10.82 4.88
N ARG A 12 1.35 10.12 4.42
CA ARG A 12 2.00 10.33 3.12
C ARG A 12 1.56 9.25 2.15
N ILE A 13 1.61 9.57 0.86
CA ILE A 13 1.22 8.68 -0.23
C ILE A 13 2.40 7.76 -0.54
N ASN A 14 2.17 6.44 -0.48
CA ASN A 14 3.17 5.46 -0.87
C ASN A 14 3.31 5.43 -2.40
N ILE A 15 4.41 5.96 -2.94
CA ILE A 15 4.61 6.05 -4.39
C ILE A 15 4.71 4.67 -5.07
N ASN A 16 5.12 3.66 -4.30
CA ASN A 16 5.27 2.29 -4.79
C ASN A 16 3.93 1.58 -4.94
N GLN A 17 2.85 2.01 -4.26
CA GLN A 17 1.57 1.29 -4.27
C GLN A 17 0.35 2.14 -4.61
N ALA A 18 0.47 3.48 -4.57
CA ALA A 18 -0.65 4.36 -4.81
C ALA A 18 -1.18 4.22 -6.26
N PRO A 19 -2.51 4.29 -6.46
CA PRO A 19 -3.09 4.36 -7.79
C PRO A 19 -2.62 5.60 -8.55
N ARG A 20 -2.62 5.50 -9.89
CA ARG A 20 -2.28 6.60 -10.80
C ARG A 20 -2.97 7.92 -10.45
N THR A 21 -4.27 7.89 -10.22
CA THR A 21 -5.08 9.08 -9.91
C THR A 21 -4.65 9.75 -8.61
N VAL A 22 -4.20 8.97 -7.63
CA VAL A 22 -3.68 9.49 -6.35
C VAL A 22 -2.31 10.12 -6.56
N LEU A 23 -1.43 9.49 -7.35
CA LEU A 23 -0.13 10.05 -7.70
C LEU A 23 -0.26 11.38 -8.44
N ALA A 24 -1.17 11.45 -9.41
CA ALA A 24 -1.42 12.65 -10.21
C ALA A 24 -1.89 13.86 -9.37
N GLY A 25 -2.43 13.62 -8.18
CA GLY A 25 -2.84 14.68 -7.26
C GLY A 25 -1.70 15.27 -6.41
N ILE A 26 -0.49 14.74 -6.50
CA ILE A 26 0.65 15.20 -5.69
C ILE A 26 1.21 16.50 -6.29
N PRO A 27 1.38 17.58 -5.50
CA PRO A 27 2.04 18.80 -5.96
C PRO A 27 3.44 18.51 -6.51
N GLY A 28 3.72 18.98 -7.73
CA GLY A 28 4.98 18.75 -8.42
C GLY A 28 5.05 17.42 -9.20
N MET A 29 4.02 16.59 -9.18
CA MET A 29 3.93 15.39 -10.02
C MET A 29 3.52 15.73 -11.44
N THR A 30 4.48 15.78 -12.37
CA THR A 30 4.17 15.89 -13.81
C THR A 30 3.72 14.55 -14.37
N SER A 31 3.13 14.57 -15.57
CA SER A 31 2.70 13.33 -16.23
C SER A 31 3.90 12.45 -16.58
N GLU A 32 5.02 13.06 -16.95
CA GLU A 32 6.27 12.38 -17.29
C GLU A 32 6.86 11.66 -16.06
N ILE A 33 7.01 12.36 -14.93
CA ILE A 33 7.49 11.76 -13.67
C ILE A 33 6.57 10.60 -13.26
N LEU A 34 5.25 10.80 -13.37
CA LEU A 34 4.27 9.80 -13.02
C LEU A 34 4.42 8.52 -13.87
N GLU A 35 4.57 8.65 -15.20
CA GLU A 35 4.76 7.48 -16.06
C GLU A 35 6.08 6.75 -15.76
N GLU A 36 7.15 7.50 -15.50
CA GLU A 36 8.44 6.91 -15.11
C GLU A 36 8.33 6.17 -13.78
N ILE A 37 7.60 6.69 -12.79
CA ILE A 37 7.35 5.98 -11.53
C ILE A 37 6.56 4.70 -11.78
N LEU A 38 5.48 4.77 -12.55
CA LEU A 38 4.62 3.61 -12.81
C LEU A 38 5.32 2.51 -13.60
N SER A 39 6.16 2.89 -14.57
CA SER A 39 6.91 1.93 -15.39
C SER A 39 8.08 1.28 -14.65
N ARG A 40 8.69 1.99 -13.68
CA ARG A 40 9.87 1.50 -12.97
C ARG A 40 9.57 0.84 -11.62
N ARG A 41 8.43 1.13 -10.98
CA ARG A 41 8.14 0.59 -9.64
C ARG A 41 7.90 -0.92 -9.70
N GLU A 42 8.49 -1.63 -8.74
CA GLU A 42 8.20 -3.05 -8.51
C GLU A 42 6.96 -3.16 -7.62
N MET A 43 5.98 -3.93 -8.07
CA MET A 43 4.70 -4.06 -7.37
C MET A 43 4.77 -5.06 -6.23
N ASP A 44 5.63 -6.07 -6.35
CA ASP A 44 5.92 -7.00 -5.27
C ASP A 44 6.98 -6.41 -4.32
N PRO A 45 6.62 -6.00 -3.09
CA PRO A 45 7.59 -5.46 -2.14
C PRO A 45 8.72 -6.44 -1.78
N ALA A 46 8.52 -7.75 -1.97
CA ALA A 46 9.54 -8.77 -1.74
C ALA A 46 10.59 -8.85 -2.85
N ALA A 47 10.20 -8.53 -4.10
CA ALA A 47 11.11 -8.47 -5.25
C ALA A 47 11.87 -7.13 -5.33
N ALA A 48 11.36 -6.09 -4.66
CA ALA A 48 11.94 -4.75 -4.71
C ALA A 48 13.31 -4.67 -4.01
N GLU A 49 14.27 -4.01 -4.66
CA GLU A 49 15.56 -3.68 -4.07
C GLU A 49 15.40 -2.80 -2.81
N SER A 50 16.34 -2.92 -1.87
CA SER A 50 16.24 -2.28 -0.56
C SER A 50 16.07 -0.76 -0.62
N TYR A 51 16.74 -0.09 -1.57
CA TYR A 51 16.65 1.35 -1.75
C TYR A 51 15.29 1.81 -2.28
N ARG A 52 14.55 0.95 -3.00
CA ARG A 52 13.20 1.25 -3.51
C ARG A 52 12.15 1.35 -2.39
N ARG A 53 12.46 0.89 -1.17
CA ARG A 53 11.60 1.07 0.01
C ARG A 53 11.55 2.50 0.54
N HIS A 54 12.43 3.38 0.07
CA HIS A 54 12.49 4.78 0.47
C HIS A 54 12.01 5.66 -0.67
N GLU A 55 11.22 6.70 -0.38
CA GLU A 55 10.68 7.63 -1.39
C GLU A 55 11.77 8.29 -2.23
N THR A 56 13.00 8.36 -1.72
CA THR A 56 14.14 8.99 -2.37
C THR A 56 14.64 8.24 -3.61
N TRP A 57 14.13 7.03 -3.90
CA TRP A 57 14.58 6.28 -5.07
C TRP A 57 14.31 7.03 -6.38
N ILE A 58 13.24 7.83 -6.46
CA ILE A 58 12.94 8.65 -7.65
C ILE A 58 14.00 9.74 -7.89
N LEU A 59 14.67 10.19 -6.83
CA LEU A 59 15.83 11.09 -6.95
C LEU A 59 17.08 10.31 -7.37
N CYS A 60 17.34 9.15 -6.76
CA CYS A 60 18.51 8.32 -7.09
C CYS A 60 18.49 7.86 -8.55
N ASP A 61 17.32 7.52 -9.08
CA ASP A 61 17.12 7.04 -10.45
C ASP A 61 17.01 8.20 -11.46
N GLY A 62 17.12 9.45 -11.00
CA GLY A 62 17.14 10.65 -11.83
C GLY A 62 15.79 11.05 -12.43
N LEU A 63 14.67 10.61 -11.84
CA LEU A 63 13.32 10.98 -12.30
C LEU A 63 12.97 12.41 -11.89
N VAL A 64 13.52 12.88 -10.77
CA VAL A 64 13.30 14.22 -10.23
C VAL A 64 14.62 14.87 -9.84
N THR A 65 14.67 16.19 -9.89
CA THR A 65 15.77 16.99 -9.34
C THR A 65 15.72 17.01 -7.81
N LEU A 66 16.83 17.45 -7.19
CA LEU A 66 16.90 17.60 -5.74
C LEU A 66 15.84 18.57 -5.20
N ASP A 67 15.57 19.66 -5.91
CA ASP A 67 14.62 20.68 -5.44
C ASP A 67 13.17 20.22 -5.64
N GLU A 68 12.86 19.50 -6.72
CA GLU A 68 11.58 18.81 -6.88
C GLU A 68 11.36 17.76 -5.77
N MET A 69 12.38 16.93 -5.49
CA MET A 69 12.29 15.95 -4.40
C MET A 69 11.99 16.62 -3.07
N LYS A 70 12.70 17.70 -2.70
CA LYS A 70 12.44 18.45 -1.46
C LYS A 70 10.99 18.95 -1.38
N ASN A 71 10.43 19.43 -2.49
CA ASN A 71 9.05 19.88 -2.55
C ASN A 71 8.04 18.73 -2.42
N MET A 72 8.38 17.54 -2.93
CA MET A 72 7.53 16.35 -2.88
C MET A 72 7.61 15.59 -1.54
N MET A 73 8.75 15.64 -0.83
CA MET A 73 9.01 14.90 0.42
C MET A 73 7.90 14.96 1.49
N PRO A 74 7.19 16.09 1.70
CA PRO A 74 6.08 16.15 2.65
C PRO A 74 4.89 15.25 2.28
N PHE A 75 4.75 14.88 1.01
CA PHE A 75 3.58 14.17 0.48
C PHE A 75 3.85 12.70 0.18
N VAL A 76 5.11 12.29 0.00
CA VAL A 76 5.47 10.95 -0.48
C VAL A 76 6.19 10.09 0.56
N THR A 77 6.00 8.78 0.47
CA THR A 77 6.73 7.75 1.24
C THR A 77 7.01 6.54 0.34
N GLY A 78 8.02 5.74 0.65
CA GLY A 78 8.30 4.47 -0.04
C GLY A 78 7.69 3.23 0.63
N GLY A 79 7.10 3.41 1.82
CA GLY A 79 6.50 2.33 2.61
C GLY A 79 5.46 2.86 3.60
N GLY A 80 4.96 1.96 4.46
CA GLY A 80 3.99 2.30 5.49
C GLY A 80 3.81 1.16 6.48
N ASN A 81 3.26 1.50 7.64
CA ASN A 81 3.00 0.57 8.73
C ASN A 81 1.50 0.41 9.01
N VAL A 82 0.64 0.81 8.09
CA VAL A 82 -0.81 0.63 8.19
C VAL A 82 -1.27 -0.24 7.03
N TYR A 83 -1.97 -1.32 7.35
CA TYR A 83 -2.36 -2.36 6.40
C TYR A 83 -3.86 -2.59 6.44
N ARG A 84 -4.46 -2.88 5.29
CA ARG A 84 -5.84 -3.35 5.20
C ARG A 84 -5.84 -4.75 4.63
N ALA A 85 -6.62 -5.65 5.23
CA ALA A 85 -6.81 -7.00 4.74
C ALA A 85 -8.29 -7.36 4.70
N TRP A 86 -8.66 -8.17 3.71
CA TRP A 86 -9.91 -8.93 3.72
C TRP A 86 -9.58 -10.36 4.08
N VAL A 87 -10.14 -10.84 5.19
CA VAL A 87 -9.98 -12.20 5.68
C VAL A 87 -11.26 -12.96 5.38
N VAL A 88 -11.14 -14.07 4.64
CA VAL A 88 -12.28 -14.90 4.25
C VAL A 88 -12.06 -16.32 4.79
N GLY A 89 -13.05 -16.83 5.50
CA GLY A 89 -13.14 -18.23 5.91
C GLY A 89 -14.35 -18.90 5.25
N TYR A 90 -14.17 -20.10 4.69
CA TYR A 90 -15.22 -20.85 4.01
C TYR A 90 -14.98 -22.37 4.13
N PHE A 91 -15.99 -23.15 3.75
CA PHE A 91 -15.90 -24.60 3.62
C PHE A 91 -15.97 -25.01 2.14
N ASP A 92 -15.13 -25.95 1.72
CA ASP A 92 -14.99 -26.35 0.31
C ASP A 92 -16.26 -27.00 -0.27
N GLN A 93 -17.00 -27.76 0.54
CA GLN A 93 -18.23 -28.45 0.12
C GLN A 93 -19.49 -27.59 0.22
N GLY A 94 -19.32 -26.27 0.30
CA GLY A 94 -20.39 -25.33 0.61
C GLY A 94 -20.71 -25.28 2.10
N GLY A 95 -21.31 -24.18 2.53
CA GLY A 95 -21.61 -23.92 3.93
C GLY A 95 -21.48 -22.44 4.29
N PRO A 96 -21.45 -22.13 5.60
CA PRO A 96 -21.27 -20.77 6.08
C PRO A 96 -19.96 -20.17 5.58
N THR A 97 -20.01 -18.89 5.19
CA THR A 97 -18.84 -18.09 4.87
C THR A 97 -18.70 -16.97 5.89
N ALA A 98 -17.50 -16.74 6.38
CA ALA A 98 -17.15 -15.58 7.17
C ALA A 98 -16.26 -14.65 6.34
N ARG A 99 -16.55 -13.35 6.34
CA ARG A 99 -15.72 -12.35 5.66
C ARG A 99 -15.56 -11.14 6.55
N ILE A 100 -14.33 -10.72 6.77
CA ILE A 100 -14.01 -9.59 7.65
C ILE A 100 -13.05 -8.64 6.92
N GLU A 101 -13.36 -7.35 6.94
CA GLU A 101 -12.40 -6.29 6.61
C GLU A 101 -11.71 -5.85 7.91
N VAL A 102 -10.38 -5.89 7.92
CA VAL A 102 -9.57 -5.41 9.04
C VAL A 102 -8.59 -4.34 8.58
N VAL A 103 -8.38 -3.33 9.42
CA VAL A 103 -7.27 -2.39 9.26
C VAL A 103 -6.36 -2.51 10.48
N LEU A 104 -5.08 -2.72 10.22
CA LEU A 104 -4.01 -2.95 11.18
C LEU A 104 -3.09 -1.74 11.19
N ASP A 105 -2.86 -1.17 12.37
CA ASP A 105 -1.83 -0.19 12.63
C ASP A 105 -0.62 -0.87 13.30
N ALA A 106 0.42 -1.10 12.50
CA ALA A 106 1.69 -1.67 12.91
C ALA A 106 2.77 -0.60 13.17
N THR A 107 2.38 0.65 13.44
CA THR A 107 3.33 1.69 13.91
C THR A 107 3.78 1.45 15.35
N THR A 108 3.04 0.62 16.10
CA THR A 108 3.35 0.18 17.46
C THR A 108 3.58 -1.33 17.51
N SER A 109 4.26 -1.80 18.56
CA SER A 109 4.42 -3.23 18.84
C SER A 109 3.78 -3.57 20.20
N PRO A 110 2.77 -4.45 20.27
CA PRO A 110 2.16 -5.17 19.15
C PRO A 110 1.35 -4.24 18.23
N ALA A 111 1.10 -4.71 16.99
CA ALA A 111 0.22 -4.02 16.05
C ALA A 111 -1.22 -3.96 16.60
N ARG A 112 -1.95 -2.89 16.28
CA ARG A 112 -3.31 -2.64 16.78
C ARG A 112 -4.32 -2.85 15.67
N VAL A 113 -5.45 -3.50 15.99
CA VAL A 113 -6.61 -3.51 15.10
C VAL A 113 -7.37 -2.18 15.28
N ILE A 114 -7.39 -1.36 14.23
CA ILE A 114 -8.06 -0.05 14.25
C ILE A 114 -9.41 -0.07 13.52
N LEU A 115 -9.69 -1.10 12.73
CA LEU A 115 -10.99 -1.37 12.14
C LEU A 115 -11.25 -2.88 12.10
N TRP A 116 -12.47 -3.27 12.47
CA TRP A 116 -12.99 -4.62 12.30
C TRP A 116 -14.42 -4.52 11.79
N ARG A 117 -14.68 -5.05 10.60
CA ARG A 117 -16.00 -5.00 9.98
C ARG A 117 -16.37 -6.37 9.44
N ASP A 118 -17.46 -6.91 9.97
CA ASP A 118 -18.07 -8.13 9.45
C ASP A 118 -18.84 -7.83 8.15
N LEU A 119 -18.46 -8.54 7.09
CA LEU A 119 -19.01 -8.47 5.75
C LEU A 119 -19.63 -9.82 5.33
N SER A 120 -19.81 -10.77 6.25
CA SER A 120 -20.28 -12.13 5.96
C SER A 120 -21.66 -12.13 5.29
N HIS A 121 -22.50 -11.14 5.60
CA HIS A 121 -23.81 -10.93 4.97
C HIS A 121 -23.74 -10.56 3.47
N LEU A 122 -22.56 -10.17 2.95
CA LEU A 122 -22.31 -9.92 1.53
C LEU A 122 -21.72 -11.16 0.82
N GLY A 123 -21.62 -12.29 1.52
CA GLY A 123 -20.96 -13.49 1.03
C GLY A 123 -19.44 -13.37 0.91
N PRO A 124 -18.77 -14.32 0.23
CA PRO A 124 -17.31 -14.39 0.20
C PRO A 124 -16.65 -13.24 -0.58
N GLY A 125 -17.35 -12.66 -1.56
CA GLY A 125 -16.88 -11.49 -2.32
C GLY A 125 -15.69 -11.73 -3.27
N TYR A 126 -15.19 -12.96 -3.35
CA TYR A 126 -14.14 -13.40 -4.25
C TYR A 126 -14.54 -14.75 -4.85
N PRO A 127 -14.11 -15.07 -6.08
CA PRO A 127 -14.21 -16.42 -6.63
C PRO A 127 -13.45 -17.42 -5.75
N LEU A 128 -13.99 -18.62 -5.56
CA LEU A 128 -13.35 -19.65 -4.71
C LEU A 128 -11.94 -20.01 -5.21
N GLU A 129 -11.73 -20.02 -6.52
CA GLU A 129 -10.42 -20.22 -7.17
C GLU A 129 -9.35 -19.26 -6.65
N THR A 130 -9.72 -18.01 -6.35
CA THR A 130 -8.81 -17.00 -5.79
C THR A 130 -8.53 -17.22 -4.30
N LEU A 131 -9.39 -17.97 -3.60
CA LEU A 131 -9.27 -18.31 -2.19
C LEU A 131 -8.48 -19.62 -1.96
N GLY A 132 -7.82 -20.15 -3.00
CA GLY A 132 -6.87 -21.25 -2.88
C GLY A 132 -7.50 -22.63 -2.74
N VAL A 133 -8.66 -22.87 -3.36
CA VAL A 133 -9.28 -24.21 -3.43
C VAL A 133 -8.22 -25.22 -3.89
N GLY A 134 -7.93 -26.20 -3.04
CA GLY A 134 -7.14 -27.36 -3.42
C GLY A 134 -7.81 -28.04 -4.61
N ALA A 135 -7.04 -28.35 -5.64
CA ALA A 135 -7.53 -29.13 -6.77
C ALA A 135 -8.32 -30.35 -6.26
N PRO A 136 -9.52 -30.64 -6.80
CA PRO A 136 -10.18 -31.89 -6.48
C PRO A 136 -9.29 -33.05 -6.92
N ASP A 137 -9.12 -34.04 -6.04
CA ASP A 137 -8.43 -35.31 -6.33
C ASP A 137 -9.01 -36.03 -7.56
#